data_AF-A0A0E3NDP8-F1
#
_entry.id   AF-A0A0E3NDP8-F1
#
_cell.length_a   1.000
_cell.length_b   1.000
_cell.length_c   1.000
_cell.angle_alpha   90.00
_cell.angle_beta   90.00
_cell.angle_gamma   90.00
#
_symmetry.space_group_name_H-M   'P 1'
#
loop_
_entity.id
_entity.type
_entity.pdbx_description
1 polymer ?
#
loop_
_entity_poly.entity_id
_entity_poly.type
_entity_poly.pdbx_seq_one_letter_code
_entity_poly.pdbx_strand_id
1 'polypeptide(L)'
;MEKTHLYKLILGIILIAVGILSVVLLEVLFDNDMLIPIVLINIGLIIFAATVFRHFRRRDLPDRDERTKKLAAYGITYSWLLTLVVIVVLSWVQYFGLAELTANGVLGILLFFMIISSNVFRWYFMRKGDIE
;
A
#
# COMPACT_ATOMS: atom_id res chain seq x y z
N MET A 1 10.15 -21.15 -9.31
CA MET A 1 10.25 -19.70 -9.62
C MET A 1 11.31 -19.57 -10.70
N GLU A 2 11.01 -18.92 -11.82
CA GLU A 2 12.00 -18.74 -12.91
C GLU A 2 13.24 -18.00 -12.39
N LYS A 3 14.44 -18.40 -12.81
CA LYS A 3 15.71 -17.85 -12.28
C LYS A 3 15.77 -16.32 -12.35
N THR A 4 15.23 -15.74 -13.42
CA THR A 4 15.07 -14.29 -13.65
C THR A 4 14.22 -13.58 -12.59
N HIS A 5 13.20 -14.22 -12.04
CA HIS A 5 12.40 -13.63 -10.95
C HIS A 5 13.13 -13.70 -9.62
N LEU A 6 13.90 -14.76 -9.37
CA LEU A 6 14.70 -14.91 -8.17
C LEU A 6 15.75 -13.79 -8.07
N TYR A 7 16.46 -13.49 -9.17
CA TYR A 7 17.44 -12.40 -9.21
C TYR A 7 16.81 -11.03 -8.94
N LYS A 8 15.62 -10.75 -9.50
CA LYS A 8 14.90 -9.49 -9.25
C LYS A 8 14.45 -9.37 -7.79
N LEU A 9 14.02 -10.48 -7.18
CA LEU A 9 13.62 -10.51 -5.78
C LEU A 9 14.82 -10.26 -4.86
N ILE A 10 15.94 -10.93 -5.11
CA ILE A 10 17.20 -10.73 -4.39
C ILE A 10 17.68 -9.28 -4.53
N LEU A 11 17.64 -8.72 -5.75
CA LEU A 11 17.99 -7.32 -5.99
C LEU A 11 17.13 -6.36 -5.16
N GLY A 12 15.81 -6.57 -5.12
CA GLY A 12 14.90 -5.77 -4.31
C GLY A 12 15.26 -5.83 -2.82
N ILE A 13 15.53 -7.02 -2.29
CA ILE A 13 15.95 -7.21 -0.89
C ILE A 13 17.28 -6.51 -0.60
N ILE A 14 18.27 -6.64 -1.49
CA ILE A 14 19.58 -5.98 -1.34
C ILE A 14 19.40 -4.47 -1.31
N LEU A 15 18.61 -3.89 -2.21
CA LEU A 15 18.37 -2.43 -2.24
C LEU A 15 17.70 -1.93 -0.96
N ILE A 16 16.73 -2.67 -0.42
CA ILE A 16 16.09 -2.34 0.86
C ILE A 16 17.13 -2.41 1.99
N ALA A 17 17.91 -3.49 2.06
CA ALA A 17 18.91 -3.67 3.12
C ALA A 17 20.01 -2.59 3.06
N VAL A 18 20.49 -2.25 1.87
CA VAL A 18 21.46 -1.18 1.64
C VAL A 18 20.88 0.17 2.00
N GLY A 19 19.63 0.45 1.64
CA GLY A 19 18.94 1.68 2.03
C GLY A 19 18.76 1.80 3.56
N ILE A 20 18.40 0.71 4.26
CA ILE A 20 18.30 0.71 5.72
C ILE A 20 19.68 0.90 6.36
N LEU A 21 20.69 0.19 5.88
CA LEU A 21 22.06 0.33 6.36
C LEU A 21 22.59 1.76 6.15
N SER A 22 22.24 2.38 5.02
CA SER A 22 22.65 3.74 4.72
C SER A 22 21.93 4.77 5.58
N VAL A 23 20.68 4.55 6.02
CA VAL A 23 20.06 5.38 7.09
C VAL A 23 20.92 5.32 8.35
N VAL A 24 21.20 4.12 8.85
CA VAL A 24 21.99 3.95 10.08
C VAL A 24 23.40 4.54 9.94
N LEU A 25 24.02 4.46 8.77
CA LEU A 25 25.37 4.98 8.54
C LEU A 25 25.39 6.50 8.34
N LEU A 26 24.49 7.05 7.49
CA LEU A 26 24.52 8.47 7.10
C LEU A 26 23.91 9.38 8.17
N GLU A 27 22.83 8.94 8.83
CA GLU A 27 22.16 9.72 9.86
C GLU A 27 22.97 9.72 11.16
N VAL A 28 23.53 8.57 11.57
CA VAL A 28 24.26 8.45 12.85
C VAL A 28 25.69 9.01 12.77
N LEU A 29 26.36 8.93 11.62
CA LEU A 29 27.78 9.31 11.52
C LEU A 29 28.03 10.65 10.81
N PHE A 30 27.12 11.11 9.95
CA PHE A 30 27.44 12.21 9.02
C PHE A 30 26.37 13.31 8.89
N ASP A 31 25.24 13.22 9.61
CA ASP A 31 24.12 14.19 9.55
C ASP A 31 23.75 14.59 8.10
N ASN A 32 23.74 13.59 7.22
CA ASN A 32 23.59 13.75 5.78
C ASN A 32 22.13 13.65 5.32
N ASP A 33 21.85 14.18 4.14
CA ASP A 33 20.52 14.19 3.52
C ASP A 33 19.90 12.77 3.37
N MET A 34 18.70 12.59 3.94
CA MET A 34 17.96 11.32 3.96
C MET A 34 17.35 10.93 2.60
N LEU A 35 17.43 11.80 1.58
CA LEU A 35 16.85 11.51 0.27
C LEU A 35 17.39 10.21 -0.36
N ILE A 36 18.71 9.96 -0.28
CA ILE A 36 19.34 8.78 -0.91
C ILE A 36 18.84 7.47 -0.27
N PRO A 37 18.89 7.28 1.06
CA PRO A 37 18.31 6.11 1.71
C PRO A 37 16.83 5.89 1.38
N ILE A 38 16.02 6.97 1.40
CA ILE A 38 14.59 6.90 1.12
C ILE A 38 14.33 6.37 -0.30
N VAL A 39 15.05 6.89 -1.30
CA VAL A 39 14.91 6.47 -2.70
C VAL A 39 15.30 5.00 -2.88
N LEU A 40 16.41 4.56 -2.26
CA LEU A 40 16.87 3.17 -2.31
C LEU A 40 15.83 2.19 -1.76
N ILE A 41 15.27 2.50 -0.59
CA ILE A 41 14.24 1.68 0.05
C ILE A 41 12.99 1.60 -0.84
N ASN A 42 12.53 2.73 -1.38
CA ASN A 42 11.34 2.76 -2.22
C ASN A 42 11.52 1.96 -3.52
N ILE A 43 12.66 2.12 -4.21
CA ILE A 43 12.94 1.36 -5.44
C ILE A 43 13.03 -0.14 -5.13
N GLY A 44 13.71 -0.52 -4.06
CA GLY A 44 13.81 -1.91 -3.62
C GLY A 44 12.44 -2.52 -3.32
N LEU A 45 11.57 -1.77 -2.63
CA LEU A 45 10.20 -2.16 -2.32
C LEU A 45 9.36 -2.36 -3.59
N ILE A 46 9.45 -1.44 -4.56
CA ILE A 46 8.72 -1.55 -5.84
C ILE A 46 9.16 -2.81 -6.60
N ILE A 47 10.47 -3.07 -6.70
CA ILE A 47 11.00 -4.26 -7.38
C ILE A 47 10.55 -5.53 -6.68
N PHE A 48 10.62 -5.57 -5.34
CA PHE A 48 10.17 -6.70 -4.53
C PHE A 48 8.68 -6.96 -4.75
N ALA A 49 7.83 -5.95 -4.54
CA ALA A 49 6.38 -6.05 -4.67
C ALA A 49 5.95 -6.47 -6.09
N ALA A 50 6.53 -5.86 -7.13
CA ALA A 50 6.22 -6.18 -8.51
C ALA A 50 6.65 -7.62 -8.87
N THR A 51 7.78 -8.09 -8.34
CA THR A 51 8.27 -9.45 -8.59
C THR A 51 7.41 -10.49 -7.90
N VAL A 52 7.04 -10.25 -6.63
CA VAL A 52 6.12 -11.09 -5.86
C VAL A 52 4.75 -11.14 -6.54
N PHE A 53 4.21 -10.00 -6.94
CA PHE A 53 2.93 -9.92 -7.64
C PHE A 53 2.93 -10.71 -8.96
N ARG A 54 3.96 -10.56 -9.79
CA ARG A 54 4.11 -11.34 -11.04
C ARG A 54 4.26 -12.83 -10.76
N HIS A 55 4.95 -13.22 -9.68
CA HIS A 55 5.09 -14.62 -9.30
C HIS A 55 3.74 -15.23 -8.93
N PHE A 56 2.93 -14.54 -8.14
CA PHE A 56 1.58 -15.01 -7.79
C PHE A 56 0.62 -15.04 -8.97
N ARG A 57 0.74 -14.10 -9.92
CA ARG A 57 -0.10 -14.06 -11.13
C ARG A 57 0.17 -15.21 -12.11
N ARG A 58 1.38 -15.81 -12.09
CA ARG A 58 1.78 -16.90 -12.97
C ARG A 58 1.49 -18.30 -12.44
N ARG A 59 1.17 -18.44 -11.15
CA ARG A 59 0.56 -19.69 -10.71
C ARG A 59 -0.80 -19.73 -11.38
N ASP A 60 -1.08 -20.80 -12.14
CA ASP A 60 -2.39 -21.13 -12.69
C ASP A 60 -3.38 -21.29 -11.52
N LEU A 61 -3.70 -20.18 -10.88
CA LEU A 61 -4.82 -20.06 -9.98
C LEU A 61 -6.03 -20.35 -10.86
N PRO A 62 -6.91 -21.30 -10.50
CA PRO A 62 -8.15 -21.52 -11.22
C PRO A 62 -8.75 -20.15 -11.48
N ASP A 63 -9.04 -19.86 -12.76
CA ASP A 63 -9.29 -18.52 -13.27
C ASP A 63 -10.09 -17.76 -12.23
N ARG A 64 -9.45 -16.74 -11.61
CA ARG A 64 -10.02 -16.07 -10.43
C ARG A 64 -11.44 -15.68 -10.82
N ASP A 65 -12.39 -16.39 -10.23
CA ASP A 65 -13.81 -16.32 -10.55
C ASP A 65 -14.17 -14.84 -10.77
N GLU A 66 -14.84 -14.53 -11.88
CA GLU A 66 -15.19 -13.15 -12.25
C GLU A 66 -15.83 -12.42 -11.07
N ARG A 67 -16.58 -13.16 -10.25
CA ARG A 67 -17.15 -12.70 -9.00
C ARG A 67 -16.10 -12.19 -7.99
N THR A 68 -14.99 -12.90 -7.79
CA THR A 68 -13.91 -12.46 -6.89
C THR A 68 -13.24 -11.18 -7.39
N LYS A 69 -13.06 -11.05 -8.71
CA LYS A 69 -12.51 -9.83 -9.33
C LYS A 69 -13.46 -8.65 -9.13
N LYS A 70 -14.77 -8.84 -9.39
CA LYS A 70 -15.81 -7.83 -9.16
C LYS A 70 -15.89 -7.41 -7.69
N LEU A 71 -15.89 -8.35 -6.75
CA LEU A 71 -15.94 -8.07 -5.30
C LEU A 71 -14.74 -7.27 -4.81
N ALA A 72 -13.54 -7.58 -5.31
CA ALA A 72 -12.35 -6.81 -4.99
C ALA A 72 -12.43 -5.37 -5.54
N ALA A 73 -12.89 -5.21 -6.79
CA ALA A 73 -13.09 -3.90 -7.40
C ALA A 73 -14.13 -3.07 -6.62
N TYR A 74 -15.30 -3.64 -6.32
CA TYR A 74 -16.33 -2.98 -5.53
C TYR A 74 -15.81 -2.58 -4.14
N GLY A 75 -15.11 -3.47 -3.44
CA GLY A 75 -14.51 -3.16 -2.14
C GLY A 75 -13.61 -1.92 -2.18
N ILE A 76 -12.76 -1.82 -3.21
CA ILE A 76 -11.87 -0.67 -3.42
C ILE A 76 -12.66 0.59 -3.80
N THR A 77 -13.60 0.50 -4.74
CA THR A 77 -14.38 1.66 -5.20
C THR A 77 -15.17 2.30 -4.07
N TYR A 78 -15.90 1.50 -3.29
CA TYR A 78 -16.69 2.01 -2.17
C TYR A 78 -15.81 2.53 -1.04
N SER A 79 -14.67 1.88 -0.78
CA SER A 79 -13.66 2.39 0.17
C SER A 79 -13.11 3.75 -0.24
N TRP A 80 -12.83 3.94 -1.53
CA TRP A 80 -12.34 5.22 -2.05
C TRP A 80 -13.38 6.33 -1.91
N LEU A 81 -14.64 6.07 -2.28
CA LEU A 81 -15.74 7.03 -2.10
C LEU A 81 -15.93 7.41 -0.62
N LEU A 82 -15.89 6.42 0.28
CA LEU A 82 -15.99 6.67 1.72
C LEU A 82 -14.79 7.48 2.23
N THR A 83 -13.61 7.27 1.68
CA THR A 83 -12.39 8.01 2.04
C THR A 83 -12.51 9.49 1.64
N LEU A 84 -13.14 9.81 0.51
CA LEU A 84 -13.43 11.20 0.15
C LEU A 84 -14.31 11.89 1.21
N VAL A 85 -15.31 11.19 1.73
CA VAL A 85 -16.15 11.71 2.83
C VAL A 85 -15.30 11.97 4.07
N VAL A 86 -14.41 11.04 4.44
CA VAL A 86 -13.49 11.22 5.58
C VAL A 86 -12.56 12.42 5.37
N ILE A 87 -12.03 12.63 4.17
CA ILE A 87 -11.18 13.79 3.87
C ILE A 87 -11.95 15.09 4.11
N VAL A 88 -13.21 15.18 3.67
CA VAL A 88 -14.05 16.37 3.91
C VAL A 88 -14.27 16.59 5.41
N VAL A 89 -14.57 15.53 6.16
CA VAL A 89 -14.76 15.62 7.62
C VAL A 89 -13.48 16.07 8.33
N LEU A 90 -12.33 15.48 8.00
CA LEU A 90 -11.03 15.90 8.56
C LEU A 90 -10.70 17.35 8.21
N SER A 91 -11.07 17.79 7.01
CA SER A 91 -10.91 19.19 6.59
C SER A 91 -11.74 20.15 7.45
N TRP A 92 -12.98 19.78 7.81
CA TRP A 92 -13.79 20.56 8.74
C TRP A 92 -13.21 20.57 10.15
N VAL A 93 -12.74 19.42 10.66
CA VAL A 93 -12.08 19.34 11.98
C VAL A 93 -10.91 20.32 12.05
N GLN A 94 -10.07 20.35 11.01
CA GLN A 94 -8.96 21.31 10.91
C GLN A 94 -9.47 22.75 10.79
N TYR A 95 -10.48 23.01 9.94
CA TYR A 95 -11.00 24.35 9.67
C TYR A 95 -11.63 25.00 10.92
N PHE A 96 -12.40 24.25 11.70
CA PHE A 96 -13.02 24.73 12.93
C PHE A 96 -12.07 24.71 14.13
N GLY A 97 -10.82 24.28 13.96
CA GLY A 97 -9.83 24.20 15.03
C GLY A 97 -10.19 23.19 16.12
N LEU A 98 -10.93 22.13 15.78
CA LEU A 98 -11.36 21.12 16.75
C LEU A 98 -10.21 20.17 17.16
N ALA A 99 -9.23 19.99 16.28
CA ALA A 99 -8.00 19.26 16.54
C ALA A 99 -6.87 19.73 15.61
N GLU A 100 -5.62 19.65 16.07
CA GLU A 100 -4.44 19.90 15.24
C GLU A 100 -4.07 18.64 14.46
N LEU A 101 -4.38 18.62 13.16
CA LEU A 101 -4.08 17.49 12.29
C LEU A 101 -2.74 17.72 11.56
N THR A 102 -1.74 16.89 11.85
CA THR A 102 -0.49 16.87 11.09
C THR A 102 -0.68 16.14 9.76
N ALA A 103 0.06 16.53 8.71
CA ALA A 103 -0.01 15.88 7.41
C ALA A 103 0.26 14.36 7.50
N ASN A 104 1.28 13.96 8.27
CA ASN A 104 1.60 12.55 8.50
C ASN A 104 0.48 11.81 9.24
N GLY A 105 -0.16 12.46 10.23
CA GLY A 105 -1.30 11.90 10.95
C GLY A 105 -2.49 11.65 10.03
N VAL A 106 -2.83 12.61 9.16
CA VAL A 106 -3.91 12.48 8.18
C VAL A 106 -3.60 11.36 7.19
N LEU A 107 -2.39 11.31 6.62
CA LEU A 107 -2.00 10.24 5.70
C LEU A 107 -2.10 8.86 6.35
N GLY A 108 -1.67 8.73 7.61
CA GLY A 108 -1.81 7.50 8.39
C GLY A 108 -3.26 7.09 8.56
N ILE A 109 -4.12 8.01 9.02
CA ILE A 109 -5.56 7.77 9.20
C ILE A 109 -6.18 7.30 7.88
N LEU A 110 -5.92 8.00 6.77
CA LEU A 110 -6.50 7.66 5.46
C LEU A 110 -6.03 6.28 4.99
N LEU A 111 -4.74 5.95 5.14
CA LEU A 111 -4.20 4.67 4.71
C LEU A 111 -4.82 3.50 5.47
N PHE A 112 -4.88 3.57 6.80
CA PHE A 112 -5.52 2.53 7.61
C PHE A 112 -7.02 2.45 7.35
N PHE A 113 -7.69 3.60 7.26
CA PHE A 113 -9.12 3.67 6.97
C PHE A 113 -9.46 3.02 5.62
N MET A 114 -8.68 3.29 4.57
CA MET A 114 -8.86 2.67 3.25
C MET A 114 -8.71 1.15 3.29
N ILE A 115 -7.67 0.63 3.96
CA ILE A 115 -7.45 -0.82 4.06
C ILE A 115 -8.61 -1.48 4.81
N ILE A 116 -9.02 -0.92 5.95
CA ILE A 116 -10.08 -1.48 6.78
C ILE A 116 -11.41 -1.42 6.04
N SER A 117 -11.78 -0.27 5.48
CA SER A 117 -13.05 -0.08 4.77
C SER A 117 -13.13 -0.89 3.47
N SER A 118 -12.01 -1.14 2.78
CA SER A 118 -12.01 -2.04 1.61
C SER A 118 -12.32 -3.49 2.00
N ASN A 119 -11.76 -3.98 3.11
CA ASN A 119 -12.07 -5.31 3.62
C ASN A 119 -13.51 -5.40 4.18
N VAL A 120 -13.89 -4.40 4.98
CA VAL A 120 -15.23 -3.76 5.05
C VAL A 120 -16.26 -4.20 4.02
N PHE A 121 -16.21 -3.45 2.92
CA PHE A 121 -17.09 -3.57 1.77
C PHE A 121 -16.94 -4.92 1.07
N ARG A 122 -15.72 -5.45 0.91
CA ARG A 122 -15.53 -6.78 0.31
C ARG A 122 -16.31 -7.84 1.07
N TRP A 123 -16.25 -7.82 2.40
CA TRP A 123 -17.01 -8.75 3.24
C TRP A 123 -18.51 -8.51 3.20
N TYR A 124 -18.96 -7.26 3.21
CA TYR A 124 -20.37 -6.92 3.06
C TYR A 124 -20.94 -7.43 1.73
N PHE A 125 -20.23 -7.22 0.63
CA PHE A 125 -20.64 -7.66 -0.70
C PHE A 125 -20.55 -9.17 -0.88
N MET A 126 -19.58 -9.86 -0.25
CA MET A 126 -19.53 -11.33 -0.25
C MET A 126 -20.79 -11.98 0.34
N ARG A 127 -21.48 -11.29 1.26
CA ARG A 127 -22.72 -11.77 1.89
C ARG A 127 -23.95 -11.56 1.01
N LYS A 128 -23.90 -10.62 0.07
CA LYS A 128 -24.91 -10.51 -0.98
C LYS A 128 -24.60 -11.60 -2.02
N GLY A 129 -25.64 -12.19 -2.62
CA GLY A 129 -25.52 -13.21 -3.67
C GLY A 129 -24.81 -12.67 -4.92
N ASP A 130 -25.10 -13.21 -6.11
CA ASP A 130 -24.56 -12.60 -7.32
C ASP A 130 -24.97 -11.13 -7.39
N ILE A 131 -23.96 -10.26 -7.41
CA ILE A 131 -24.12 -8.83 -7.56
C ILE A 131 -23.93 -8.61 -9.05
N GLU A 132 -25.04 -8.51 -9.78
CA GLU A 132 -25.03 -8.11 -11.19
C GLU A 132 -24.32 -6.75 -11.36
#